data_AF-A0A5D0TDY7-F1
#
_entry.id   AF-A0A5D0TDY7-F1
#
_cell.length_a   1.000
_cell.length_b   1.000
_cell.length_c   1.000
_cell.angle_alpha   90.00
_cell.angle_beta   90.00
_cell.angle_gamma   90.00
#
_symmetry.space_group_name_H-M   'P 1'
#
loop_
_entity.id
_entity.type
_entity.pdbx_description
1 polymer ?
#
loop_
_entity_poly.entity_id
_entity_poly.type
_entity_poly.pdbx_seq_one_letter_code
_entity_poly.pdbx_strand_id
1 'polypeptide(L)'
;MSTAGPNPNIGLTTISRTVASLAVGVVHTLERAVVGEARMRTARGNAWEAVCADRARADRRAELDRLVAELSTTRAAARHERERQPVS
;
A
#
# COMPACT_ATOMS: atom_id res chain seq x y z
N MET A 1 -4.21 67.12 -8.52
CA MET A 1 -2.95 66.41 -8.16
C MET A 1 -3.13 65.72 -6.82
N SER A 2 -2.41 64.60 -6.63
CA SER A 2 -2.30 63.73 -5.44
C SER A 2 -3.42 62.70 -5.25
N THR A 3 -3.34 61.55 -5.93
CA THR A 3 -2.59 60.31 -5.60
C THR A 3 -3.42 59.36 -4.74
N ALA A 4 -4.17 58.48 -5.41
CA ALA A 4 -4.59 57.21 -4.82
C ALA A 4 -3.32 56.47 -4.35
N GLY A 5 -3.09 56.46 -3.03
CA GLY A 5 -1.99 55.72 -2.43
C GLY A 5 -2.20 54.22 -2.63
N PRO A 6 -1.16 53.44 -2.99
CA PRO A 6 -1.30 52.00 -3.14
C PRO A 6 -1.59 51.37 -1.77
N ASN A 7 -2.61 50.51 -1.70
CA ASN A 7 -2.94 49.73 -0.50
C ASN A 7 -1.71 48.97 0.05
N PRO A 8 -1.27 49.22 1.30
CA PRO A 8 -0.06 48.63 1.88
C PRO A 8 -0.27 47.19 2.42
N ASN A 9 -1.39 46.54 2.10
CA ASN A 9 -1.70 45.19 2.56
C ASN A 9 -0.90 44.09 1.81
N ILE A 10 -0.08 44.49 0.85
CA ILE A 10 0.78 43.62 0.03
C ILE A 10 2.06 43.20 0.78
N GLY A 11 2.42 43.86 1.88
CA GLY A 11 3.73 43.68 2.53
C GLY A 11 3.86 42.46 3.45
N LEU A 12 2.88 42.16 4.30
CA LEU A 12 3.07 41.15 5.37
C LEU A 12 2.53 39.78 5.00
N THR A 13 1.31 39.67 4.47
CA THR A 13 0.69 38.37 4.16
C THR A 13 1.39 37.63 3.02
N THR A 14 1.86 38.37 2.01
CA THR A 14 2.64 37.82 0.88
C THR A 14 4.01 37.34 1.36
N ILE A 15 4.73 38.14 2.16
CA ILE A 15 6.03 37.75 2.73
C ILE A 15 5.86 36.54 3.66
N SER A 16 4.84 36.54 4.53
CA SER A 16 4.51 35.40 5.38
C SER A 16 4.20 34.13 4.59
N ARG A 17 3.48 34.24 3.46
CA ARG A 17 3.21 33.10 2.57
C ARG A 17 4.48 32.56 1.92
N THR A 18 5.37 33.43 1.45
CA THR A 18 6.65 33.01 0.85
C THR A 18 7.53 32.33 1.89
N VAL A 19 7.65 32.90 3.09
CA VAL A 19 8.42 32.30 4.19
C VAL A 19 7.82 30.96 4.60
N ALA A 20 6.49 30.87 4.73
CA ALA A 20 5.82 29.60 5.02
C ALA A 20 6.07 28.55 3.93
N SER A 21 5.99 28.93 2.64
CA SER A 21 6.24 28.02 1.52
C SER A 21 7.69 27.52 1.49
N LEU A 22 8.66 28.36 1.83
CA LEU A 22 10.07 27.96 1.92
C LEU A 22 10.31 27.04 3.12
N ALA A 23 9.71 27.34 4.27
CA ALA A 23 9.80 26.52 5.47
C ALA A 23 9.26 25.11 5.25
N VAL A 24 8.16 24.96 4.48
CA VAL A 24 7.60 23.64 4.11
C VAL A 24 8.63 22.78 3.38
N GLY A 25 9.40 23.36 2.45
CA GLY A 25 10.46 22.63 1.75
C GLY A 25 11.56 22.12 2.69
N VAL A 26 12.01 22.97 3.62
CA VAL A 26 13.06 22.61 4.60
C VAL A 26 12.58 21.51 5.56
N VAL A 27 11.35 21.64 6.09
CA VAL A 27 10.76 20.63 6.97
C VAL A 27 10.66 19.28 6.25
N HIS A 28 10.17 19.28 5.00
CA HIS A 28 10.04 18.06 4.21
C HIS A 28 11.39 17.37 3.96
N THR A 29 12.45 18.14 3.66
CA THR A 29 13.80 17.59 3.49
C THR A 29 14.36 17.04 4.81
N LEU A 30 14.13 17.71 5.93
CA LEU A 30 14.58 17.23 7.25
C LEU A 30 13.84 15.96 7.68
N GLU A 31 12.53 15.89 7.46
CA GLU A 31 11.76 14.66 7.70
C GLU A 31 12.31 13.48 6.89
N ARG A 32 12.66 13.71 5.60
CA ARG A 32 13.28 12.68 4.75
C ARG A 32 14.65 12.25 5.26
N ALA A 33 15.47 13.19 5.69
CA ALA A 33 16.80 12.90 6.22
C ALA A 33 16.75 12.13 7.55
N VAL A 34 15.81 12.46 8.45
CA VAL A 34 15.68 11.85 9.79
C VAL A 34 14.95 10.51 9.75
N VAL A 35 13.79 10.44 9.08
CA VAL A 35 13.00 9.21 8.97
C VAL A 35 13.70 8.21 8.04
N GLY A 36 14.35 8.71 6.99
CA GLY A 36 15.01 7.91 5.96
C GLY A 36 14.03 7.47 4.87
N GLU A 37 14.54 7.38 3.65
CA GLU A 37 13.73 7.14 2.44
C GLU A 37 12.86 5.88 2.53
N ALA A 38 13.42 4.80 3.05
CA ALA A 38 12.76 3.51 3.16
C ALA A 38 11.63 3.48 4.21
N ARG A 39 11.59 4.46 5.14
CA ARG A 39 10.58 4.55 6.19
C ARG A 39 9.52 5.62 5.92
N MET A 40 9.64 6.37 4.83
CA MET A 40 8.58 7.28 4.38
C MET A 40 7.46 6.49 3.70
N ARG A 41 6.23 6.66 4.19
CA ARG A 41 5.02 6.12 3.56
C ARG A 41 4.71 6.92 2.29
N THR A 42 5.22 6.45 1.17
CA THR A 42 4.87 7.00 -0.16
C THR A 42 3.69 6.24 -0.75
N ALA A 43 2.92 6.89 -1.63
CA ALA A 43 1.84 6.21 -2.35
C ALA A 43 2.35 4.97 -3.10
N ARG A 44 3.53 5.06 -3.71
CA ARG A 44 4.21 3.94 -4.38
C ARG A 44 4.60 2.82 -3.40
N GLY A 45 5.14 3.16 -2.23
CA GLY A 45 5.51 2.19 -1.20
C GLY A 45 4.30 1.43 -0.67
N ASN A 46 3.23 2.15 -0.34
CA ASN A 46 1.98 1.56 0.13
C ASN A 46 1.35 0.62 -0.92
N ALA A 47 1.36 1.02 -2.19
CA ALA A 47 0.87 0.19 -3.29
C ALA A 47 1.69 -1.10 -3.42
N TRP A 48 3.02 -1.01 -3.28
CA TRP A 48 3.89 -2.18 -3.32
C TRP A 48 3.66 -3.13 -2.14
N GLU A 49 3.49 -2.61 -0.93
CA GLU A 49 3.14 -3.43 0.25
C GLU A 49 1.82 -4.18 0.05
N ALA A 50 0.80 -3.52 -0.53
CA ALA A 50 -0.48 -4.16 -0.84
C ALA A 50 -0.30 -5.32 -1.84
N VAL A 51 0.49 -5.11 -2.90
CA VAL A 51 0.80 -6.16 -3.88
C VAL A 51 1.53 -7.33 -3.23
N CYS A 52 2.51 -7.08 -2.36
CA CYS A 52 3.20 -8.14 -1.62
C CYS A 52 2.23 -8.93 -0.73
N ALA A 53 1.31 -8.25 -0.05
CA ALA A 53 0.27 -8.91 0.74
C ALA A 53 -0.67 -9.76 -0.13
N ASP A 54 -1.02 -9.30 -1.33
CA ASP A 54 -1.85 -10.06 -2.28
C ASP A 54 -1.13 -11.29 -2.82
N ARG A 55 0.16 -11.17 -3.16
CA ARG A 55 0.97 -12.34 -3.53
C ARG A 55 1.01 -13.37 -2.40
N ALA A 56 1.27 -12.94 -1.16
CA ALA A 56 1.26 -13.84 -0.01
C ALA A 56 -0.12 -14.47 0.28
N ARG A 57 -1.22 -13.79 -0.08
CA ARG A 57 -2.57 -14.39 -0.04
C ARG A 57 -2.75 -15.41 -1.15
N ALA A 58 -2.27 -15.13 -2.36
CA ALA A 58 -2.34 -16.05 -3.49
C ALA A 58 -1.55 -17.34 -3.22
N ASP A 59 -0.34 -17.23 -2.68
CA ASP A 59 0.50 -18.39 -2.33
C ASP A 59 -0.19 -19.28 -1.30
N ARG A 60 -0.79 -18.68 -0.26
CA ARG A 60 -1.56 -19.43 0.74
C ARG A 60 -2.80 -20.12 0.14
N ARG A 61 -3.49 -19.47 -0.81
CA ARG A 61 -4.63 -20.09 -1.50
C ARG A 61 -4.17 -21.27 -2.35
N ALA A 62 -3.08 -21.12 -3.10
CA ALA A 62 -2.52 -22.19 -3.91
C ALA A 62 -2.15 -23.43 -3.06
N GLU A 63 -1.60 -23.21 -1.86
CA GLU A 63 -1.29 -24.32 -0.95
C GLU A 63 -2.56 -25.02 -0.44
N LEU A 64 -3.60 -24.25 -0.06
CA LEU A 64 -4.89 -24.83 0.32
C LEU A 64 -5.53 -25.62 -0.83
N ASP A 65 -5.51 -25.07 -2.04
CA ASP A 65 -6.04 -25.73 -3.23
C ASP A 65 -5.31 -27.06 -3.50
N ARG A 66 -4.00 -27.09 -3.29
CA ARG A 66 -3.19 -28.32 -3.38
C ARG A 66 -3.62 -29.37 -2.36
N LEU A 67 -3.77 -29.00 -1.09
CA LEU A 67 -4.20 -29.92 -0.03
C LEU A 67 -5.62 -30.43 -0.27
N VAL A 68 -6.53 -29.56 -0.72
CA VAL A 68 -7.90 -29.94 -1.08
C VAL A 68 -7.91 -30.92 -2.25
N ALA A 69 -7.08 -30.69 -3.27
CA ALA A 69 -6.94 -31.61 -4.39
C ALA A 69 -6.48 -33.00 -3.92
N GLU A 70 -5.45 -33.08 -3.08
CA GLU A 70 -4.94 -34.34 -2.52
C GLU A 70 -5.99 -35.10 -1.68
N LEU A 71 -6.75 -34.38 -0.85
CA LEU A 71 -7.84 -34.98 -0.08
C LEU A 71 -8.96 -35.50 -0.99
N SER A 72 -9.28 -34.74 -2.05
CA SER A 72 -10.32 -35.12 -3.00
C SER A 72 -9.95 -36.37 -3.81
N THR A 73 -8.70 -36.50 -4.25
CA THR A 73 -8.21 -37.68 -4.97
C THR A 73 -8.20 -38.91 -4.06
N THR A 74 -7.75 -38.76 -2.82
CA THR A 74 -7.79 -39.84 -1.81
C THR A 74 -9.22 -40.32 -1.56
N ARG A 75 -10.17 -39.38 -1.41
CA ARG A 75 -11.59 -39.72 -1.21
C ARG A 75 -12.18 -40.41 -2.44
N ALA A 76 -11.84 -39.96 -3.64
CA ALA A 76 -12.29 -40.58 -4.89
C ALA A 76 -11.75 -42.02 -5.04
N ALA A 77 -10.47 -42.25 -4.71
CA ALA A 77 -9.86 -43.57 -4.74
C ALA A 77 -10.54 -44.54 -3.75
N ALA A 78 -10.77 -44.12 -2.51
CA ALA A 78 -11.47 -44.92 -1.50
C ALA A 78 -12.91 -45.26 -1.92
N ARG A 79 -13.60 -44.35 -2.61
CA ARG A 79 -14.92 -44.61 -3.17
C ARG A 79 -14.87 -45.68 -4.27
N HIS A 80 -13.92 -45.57 -5.20
CA HIS A 80 -13.75 -46.55 -6.27
C HIS A 80 -13.40 -47.95 -5.73
N GLU A 81 -12.63 -48.05 -4.66
CA GLU A 81 -12.32 -49.32 -4.00
C GLU A 81 -13.59 -49.98 -3.44
N ARG A 82 -14.44 -49.21 -2.75
CA ARG A 82 -15.73 -49.71 -2.24
C ARG A 82 -16.67 -50.16 -3.36
N GLU A 83 -16.73 -49.42 -4.45
CA GLU A 83 -17.55 -49.77 -5.63
C GLU A 83 -17.06 -51.06 -6.31
N ARG A 84 -15.77 -51.39 -6.20
CA ARG A 84 -15.18 -52.63 -6.75
C ARG A 84 -15.32 -53.85 -5.85
N GLN A 85 -15.67 -53.67 -4.57
CA GLN A 85 -15.81 -54.78 -3.63
C GLN A 85 -17.24 -55.34 -3.76
N PRO A 86 -17.43 -56.53 -4.37
CA PRO A 86 -18.76 -57.11 -4.46
C PRO A 86 -19.23 -57.49 -3.06
N VAL A 87 -20.42 -57.04 -2.69
CA VAL A 87 -21.14 -57.54 -1.52
C VAL A 87 -21.54 -58.99 -1.79
N SER A 88 -20.80 -59.93 -1.20
CA SER A 88 -21.17 -61.35 -1.09
C SER A 88 -22.15 -61.59 0.05
#